data_AF-A0A257JTE6-F1
#
_entry.id   AF-A0A257JTE6-F1
#
_cell.length_a   1.000
_cell.length_b   1.000
_cell.length_c   1.000
_cell.angle_alpha   90.00
_cell.angle_beta   90.00
_cell.angle_gamma   90.00
#
_symmetry.space_group_name_H-M   'P 1'
#
loop_
_entity.id
_entity.type
_entity.pdbx_description
1 polymer ?
#
loop_
_entity_poly.entity_id
_entity_poly.type
_entity_poly.pdbx_seq_one_letter_code
_entity_poly.pdbx_strand_id
1 'polypeptide(L)'
;MWIKSRLGLNWARNFDPCGSNRAWNPYPRGGYGALVDRVNPLDFSHFLLWTGDLCFVAGLILMTLISASAAAKINPGAHVPMQFGLNGQPTWAAPRRFALLFAPALAAGFGLLLTFFAHRLPNGQLTKEAVSLGTSRVFMAFTFVLAHMVHLAFALKWLNKDKRR
;
A
#
# COMPACT_ATOMS: atom_id res chain seq x y z
N MET A 1 8.43 -59.08 9.44
CA MET A 1 9.25 -59.54 10.59
C MET A 1 10.56 -60.10 10.05
N TRP A 2 11.63 -59.30 9.98
CA TRP A 2 13.01 -59.79 10.03
C TRP A 2 13.95 -58.62 10.36
N ILE A 3 14.71 -58.81 11.43
CA ILE A 3 15.67 -57.89 12.02
C ILE A 3 17.03 -58.10 11.37
N LYS A 4 17.74 -57.04 10.98
CA LYS A 4 19.21 -57.05 10.93
C LYS A 4 19.78 -55.64 11.14
N SER A 5 20.11 -55.40 12.39
CA SER A 5 21.02 -54.39 12.89
C SER A 5 22.44 -54.60 12.33
N ARG A 6 23.10 -53.51 11.92
CA ARG A 6 24.56 -53.47 11.79
C ARG A 6 25.06 -52.10 12.28
N LEU A 7 25.55 -52.13 13.51
CA LEU A 7 26.42 -51.13 14.11
C LEU A 7 27.70 -51.02 13.25
N GLY A 8 28.11 -49.80 12.96
CA GLY A 8 29.36 -49.48 12.29
C GLY A 8 29.81 -48.08 12.70
N LEU A 9 30.42 -48.00 13.89
CA LEU A 9 31.22 -46.86 14.31
C LEU A 9 32.26 -46.53 13.23
N ASN A 10 32.30 -45.29 12.76
CA ASN A 10 33.47 -44.69 12.11
C ASN A 10 33.74 -43.33 12.78
N TRP A 11 34.28 -43.41 13.99
CA TRP A 11 34.98 -42.31 14.62
C TRP A 11 36.44 -42.33 14.15
N ALA A 12 36.99 -41.14 13.93
CA ALA A 12 38.41 -40.84 13.69
C ALA A 12 38.95 -41.02 12.26
N ARG A 13 39.16 -39.89 11.58
CA ARG A 13 40.48 -39.43 11.11
C ARG A 13 40.31 -38.11 10.33
N ASN A 14 40.77 -37.00 10.92
CA ASN A 14 41.38 -35.84 10.25
C ASN A 14 41.86 -34.89 11.35
N PHE A 15 42.95 -35.30 11.99
CA PHE A 15 43.84 -34.42 12.75
C PHE A 15 45.05 -34.20 11.85
N ASP A 16 45.26 -32.95 11.42
CA ASP A 16 46.49 -32.51 10.76
C ASP A 16 47.37 -31.80 11.81
N PRO A 17 48.44 -32.43 12.34
CA PRO A 17 49.40 -31.76 13.19
C PRO A 17 50.60 -31.29 12.35
N CYS A 18 50.88 -29.99 12.41
CA CYS A 18 52.12 -29.32 12.00
C CYS A 18 52.35 -29.05 10.49
N GLY A 19 52.16 -27.78 10.10
CA GLY A 19 52.62 -27.25 8.82
C GLY A 19 52.43 -25.73 8.70
N SER A 20 53.28 -24.96 9.38
CA SER A 20 53.32 -23.50 9.38
C SER A 20 53.56 -22.87 7.99
N ASN A 21 52.84 -21.79 7.66
CA ASN A 21 53.50 -20.51 7.29
C ASN A 21 52.52 -19.34 7.23
N ARG A 22 52.63 -18.49 8.27
CA ARG A 22 52.20 -17.09 8.25
C ARG A 22 53.00 -16.35 7.16
N ALA A 23 52.36 -16.05 6.04
CA ALA A 23 52.72 -14.87 5.26
C ALA A 23 52.01 -13.68 5.91
N TRP A 24 52.79 -12.86 6.59
CA TRP A 24 52.41 -11.53 7.08
C TRP A 24 51.94 -10.68 5.89
N ASN A 25 50.68 -10.28 5.89
CA ASN A 25 50.19 -9.22 5.01
C ASN A 25 50.10 -7.93 5.84
N PRO A 26 51.07 -6.99 5.75
CA PRO A 26 51.14 -5.81 6.60
C PRO A 26 50.31 -4.63 6.09
N TYR A 27 49.47 -4.82 5.06
CA TYR A 27 48.55 -3.78 4.63
C TYR A 27 47.25 -3.88 5.44
N PRO A 28 46.91 -2.89 6.30
CA PRO A 28 45.53 -2.72 6.68
C PRO A 28 44.79 -2.41 5.38
N ARG A 29 43.89 -3.31 4.94
CA ARG A 29 42.88 -2.98 3.93
C ARG A 29 41.95 -1.92 4.54
N GLY A 30 42.44 -0.70 4.58
CA GLY A 30 41.68 0.50 4.89
C GLY A 30 40.59 0.66 3.84
N GLY A 31 39.37 0.40 4.26
CA GLY A 31 38.50 1.54 4.56
C GLY A 31 37.86 2.28 3.40
N TYR A 32 37.76 1.71 2.20
CA TYR A 32 36.96 2.30 1.11
C TYR A 32 35.78 1.42 0.63
N GLY A 33 35.68 0.17 1.10
CA GLY A 33 34.55 -0.72 0.76
C GLY A 33 33.41 -0.76 1.78
N ALA A 34 33.65 -0.33 3.03
CA ALA A 34 32.69 -0.50 4.13
C ALA A 34 31.75 0.71 4.35
N LEU A 35 31.87 1.75 3.52
CA LEU A 35 31.02 2.95 3.61
C LEU A 35 29.86 2.97 2.60
N VAL A 36 29.82 2.02 1.65
CA VAL A 36 28.74 1.93 0.64
C VAL A 36 27.60 1.00 1.11
N ASP A 37 27.80 0.24 2.18
CA ASP A 37 26.84 -0.77 2.70
C ASP A 37 25.88 -0.25 3.80
N ARG A 38 25.72 1.07 3.99
CA ARG A 38 24.87 1.63 5.06
C ARG A 38 23.65 2.42 4.60
N VAL A 39 23.12 2.13 3.41
CA VAL A 39 21.67 2.32 3.25
C VAL A 39 21.06 0.98 3.58
N ASN A 40 20.67 0.77 4.84
CA ASN A 40 19.97 -0.45 5.22
C ASN A 40 18.73 -0.57 4.31
N PRO A 41 18.62 -1.61 3.47
CA PRO A 41 17.45 -1.77 2.58
C PRO A 41 16.14 -1.92 3.36
N LEU A 42 16.23 -2.25 4.65
CA LEU A 42 15.12 -2.22 5.61
C LEU A 42 14.60 -0.79 5.89
N ASP A 43 15.45 0.25 5.88
CA ASP A 43 15.01 1.64 6.10
C ASP A 43 14.20 2.16 4.90
N PHE A 44 14.62 1.86 3.67
CA PHE A 44 13.95 2.37 2.47
C PHE A 44 12.55 1.75 2.25
N SER A 45 12.41 0.45 2.47
CA SER A 45 11.12 -0.24 2.35
C SER A 45 10.11 0.22 3.40
N HIS A 46 10.57 0.41 4.64
CA HIS A 46 9.75 0.96 5.71
C HIS A 46 9.34 2.41 5.39
N PHE A 47 10.28 3.25 4.94
CA PHE A 47 10.00 4.63 4.52
C PHE A 47 8.94 4.71 3.40
N LEU A 48 9.04 3.86 2.38
CA LEU A 48 8.07 3.82 1.29
C LEU A 48 6.68 3.37 1.74
N LEU A 49 6.59 2.39 2.64
CA LEU A 49 5.32 1.93 3.18
C LEU A 49 4.62 3.06 3.96
N TRP A 50 5.36 3.74 4.84
CA TRP A 50 4.85 4.88 5.61
C TRP A 50 4.46 6.05 4.73
N THR A 51 5.26 6.37 3.71
CA THR A 51 4.95 7.43 2.76
C THR A 51 3.69 7.12 1.97
N GLY A 52 3.51 5.86 1.55
CA GLY A 52 2.28 5.39 0.91
C GLY A 52 1.05 5.55 1.80
N ASP A 53 1.16 5.20 3.08
CA ASP A 53 0.07 5.37 4.05
C ASP A 53 -0.28 6.82 4.33
N LEU A 54 0.71 7.68 4.51
CA LEU A 54 0.49 9.11 4.69
C LEU A 54 -0.17 9.74 3.46
N CYS A 55 0.28 9.36 2.26
CA CYS A 55 -0.32 9.83 1.01
C CYS A 55 -1.79 9.37 0.89
N PHE A 56 -2.06 8.11 1.25
CA PHE A 56 -3.41 7.56 1.23
C PHE A 56 -4.34 8.26 2.22
N VAL A 57 -3.89 8.47 3.46
CA VAL A 57 -4.64 9.20 4.49
C VAL A 57 -4.89 10.65 4.05
N ALA A 58 -3.89 11.32 3.48
CA ALA A 58 -4.06 12.66 2.93
C ALA A 58 -5.13 12.68 1.81
N GLY A 59 -5.15 11.66 0.95
CA GLY A 59 -6.20 11.48 -0.06
C GLY A 59 -7.60 11.35 0.54
N LEU A 60 -7.77 10.55 1.60
CA LEU A 60 -9.05 10.42 2.31
C LEU A 60 -9.50 11.73 2.95
N ILE A 61 -8.57 12.46 3.58
CA ILE A 61 -8.87 13.78 4.16
C ILE A 61 -9.32 14.73 3.05
N LEU A 62 -8.62 14.76 1.92
CA LEU A 62 -9.02 15.59 0.78
C LEU A 62 -10.41 15.22 0.26
N MET A 63 -10.71 13.93 0.09
CA MET A 63 -12.03 13.47 -0.36
C MET A 63 -13.14 13.87 0.62
N THR A 64 -12.90 13.76 1.92
CA THR A 64 -13.88 14.14 2.96
C THR A 64 -14.12 15.65 2.97
N LEU A 65 -13.07 16.47 2.84
CA LEU A 65 -13.19 17.93 2.72
C LEU A 65 -13.96 18.35 1.47
N ILE A 66 -13.66 17.75 0.32
CA ILE A 66 -14.39 17.98 -0.94
C ILE A 66 -15.87 17.60 -0.76
N SER A 67 -16.14 16.46 -0.12
CA SER A 67 -17.51 16.01 0.16
C SER A 67 -18.26 16.96 1.08
N ALA A 68 -17.62 17.45 2.15
CA ALA A 68 -18.20 18.44 3.06
C ALA A 68 -18.49 19.77 2.34
N SER A 69 -17.57 20.22 1.47
CA SER A 69 -17.76 21.43 0.68
C SER A 69 -18.96 21.33 -0.27
N ALA A 70 -19.20 20.16 -0.86
CA ALA A 70 -20.38 19.92 -1.69
C ALA A 70 -21.66 19.74 -0.85
N ALA A 71 -21.57 19.16 0.34
CA ALA A 71 -22.69 19.07 1.27
C ALA A 71 -23.31 20.45 1.58
N ALA A 72 -22.45 21.47 1.71
CA ALA A 72 -22.87 22.84 1.96
C ALA A 72 -23.61 23.48 0.76
N LYS A 73 -23.38 22.98 -0.46
CA LYS A 73 -24.01 23.48 -1.70
C LYS A 73 -25.31 22.75 -2.05
N ILE A 74 -25.52 21.56 -1.49
CA ILE A 74 -26.65 20.68 -1.80
C ILE A 74 -27.72 20.80 -0.71
N ASN A 75 -28.98 21.00 -1.09
CA ASN A 75 -30.10 21.04 -0.16
C ASN A 75 -30.16 19.77 0.72
N PRO A 76 -30.48 19.88 2.02
CA PRO A 76 -30.42 18.74 2.94
C PRO A 76 -31.38 17.59 2.59
N GLY A 77 -32.50 17.87 1.90
CA GLY A 77 -33.45 16.87 1.41
C GLY A 77 -33.22 16.40 -0.03
N ALA A 78 -32.18 16.90 -0.72
CA ALA A 78 -31.92 16.52 -2.10
C ALA A 78 -31.34 15.11 -2.19
N HIS A 79 -31.82 14.37 -3.19
CA HIS A 79 -31.26 13.09 -3.58
C HIS A 79 -30.15 13.33 -4.61
N VAL A 80 -28.98 12.75 -4.35
CA VAL A 80 -27.80 12.90 -5.20
C VAL A 80 -27.70 11.66 -6.09
N PRO A 81 -27.57 11.84 -7.42
CA PRO A 81 -27.45 10.71 -8.33
C PRO A 81 -26.13 9.98 -8.12
N MET A 82 -26.20 8.68 -7.89
CA MET A 82 -25.05 7.80 -7.66
C MET A 82 -24.62 7.09 -8.94
N GLN A 83 -25.58 6.74 -9.80
CA GLN A 83 -25.33 6.04 -11.05
C GLN A 83 -26.06 6.74 -12.19
N PHE A 84 -25.35 6.90 -13.32
CA PHE A 84 -25.88 7.47 -14.55
C PHE A 84 -26.02 6.36 -15.59
N GLY A 85 -27.16 6.31 -16.27
CA GLY A 85 -27.37 5.45 -17.42
C GLY A 85 -26.65 5.99 -18.66
N LEU A 86 -26.59 5.18 -19.72
CA LEU A 86 -26.01 5.57 -21.02
C LEU A 86 -26.73 6.76 -21.67
N ASN A 87 -27.98 7.00 -21.28
CA ASN A 87 -28.79 8.15 -21.69
C ASN A 87 -28.48 9.44 -20.89
N GLY A 88 -27.52 9.40 -19.95
CA GLY A 88 -27.18 10.53 -19.08
C GLY A 88 -28.23 10.86 -18.01
N GLN A 89 -29.28 10.03 -17.88
CA GLN A 89 -30.26 10.14 -16.79
C GLN A 89 -29.76 9.38 -15.57
N PRO A 90 -30.02 9.88 -14.35
CA PRO A 90 -29.69 9.12 -13.16
C PRO A 90 -30.60 7.90 -13.05
N THR A 91 -30.00 6.72 -12.99
CA THR A 91 -30.73 5.46 -12.78
C THR A 91 -30.93 5.17 -11.30
N TRP A 92 -30.01 5.68 -10.46
CA TRP A 92 -30.07 5.50 -9.02
C TRP A 92 -29.61 6.77 -8.30
N ALA A 93 -30.36 7.18 -7.28
CA ALA A 93 -30.07 8.33 -6.44
C ALA A 93 -30.19 7.95 -4.96
N ALA A 94 -29.34 8.57 -4.13
CA ALA A 94 -29.27 8.31 -2.71
C ALA A 94 -29.37 9.62 -1.90
N PRO A 95 -29.75 9.55 -0.60
CA PRO A 95 -29.73 10.73 0.26
C PRO A 95 -28.33 11.33 0.33
N ARG A 96 -28.25 12.67 0.40
CA ARG A 96 -26.99 13.45 0.43
C ARG A 96 -25.89 12.84 1.30
N ARG A 97 -26.22 12.41 2.53
CA ARG A 97 -25.23 11.85 3.47
C ARG A 97 -24.61 10.55 2.95
N PHE A 98 -25.43 9.65 2.42
CA PHE A 98 -24.96 8.38 1.87
C PHE A 98 -24.12 8.62 0.62
N ALA A 99 -24.58 9.47 -0.30
CA ALA A 99 -23.86 9.74 -1.53
C ALA A 99 -22.46 10.31 -1.29
N LEU A 100 -22.34 11.25 -0.36
CA LEU A 100 -21.07 11.92 -0.05
C LEU A 100 -20.09 11.04 0.74
N LEU A 101 -20.59 10.12 1.57
CA LEU A 101 -19.75 9.22 2.37
C LEU A 101 -19.37 7.94 1.64
N PHE A 102 -20.12 7.56 0.59
CA PHE A 102 -19.92 6.29 -0.10
C PHE A 102 -18.50 6.15 -0.67
N ALA A 103 -18.02 7.12 -1.44
CA ALA A 103 -16.70 7.05 -2.07
C ALA A 103 -15.54 7.10 -1.05
N PRO A 104 -15.51 8.02 -0.06
CA PRO A 104 -14.51 7.97 1.01
C PRO A 104 -14.53 6.67 1.82
N ALA A 105 -15.71 6.12 2.13
CA ALA A 105 -15.83 4.87 2.87
C ALA A 105 -15.30 3.68 2.06
N LEU A 106 -15.61 3.64 0.76
CA LEU A 106 -15.13 2.59 -0.14
C LEU A 106 -13.61 2.67 -0.30
N ALA A 107 -13.06 3.88 -0.50
CA ALA A 107 -11.62 4.09 -0.51
C ALA A 107 -10.99 3.60 0.81
N ALA A 108 -11.50 4.01 1.97
CA ALA A 108 -11.00 3.55 3.26
C ALA A 108 -11.04 2.03 3.42
N GLY A 109 -12.11 1.37 2.95
CA GLY A 109 -12.23 -0.08 2.92
C GLY A 109 -11.12 -0.75 2.10
N PHE A 110 -10.86 -0.27 0.88
CA PHE A 110 -9.76 -0.76 0.05
C PHE A 110 -8.38 -0.50 0.66
N GLY A 111 -8.18 0.68 1.26
CA GLY A 111 -6.94 1.01 1.98
C GLY A 111 -6.68 0.04 3.13
N LEU A 112 -7.68 -0.18 3.98
CA LEU A 112 -7.60 -1.14 5.09
C LEU A 112 -7.36 -2.56 4.61
N LEU A 113 -8.00 -2.97 3.51
CA LEU A 113 -7.80 -4.29 2.91
C LEU A 113 -6.34 -4.48 2.45
N LEU A 114 -5.74 -3.48 1.82
CA LEU A 114 -4.33 -3.52 1.41
C LEU A 114 -3.39 -3.51 2.62
N THR A 115 -3.74 -2.79 3.68
CA THR A 115 -3.00 -2.83 4.95
C THR A 115 -3.08 -4.20 5.58
N PHE A 116 -4.25 -4.83 5.59
CA PHE A 116 -4.40 -6.19 6.06
C PHE A 116 -3.57 -7.18 5.26
N PHE A 117 -3.57 -7.11 3.93
CA PHE A 117 -2.72 -7.97 3.11
C PHE A 117 -1.25 -7.74 3.38
N ALA A 118 -0.79 -6.49 3.52
CA ALA A 118 0.61 -6.19 3.82
C ALA A 118 1.11 -6.86 5.12
N HIS A 119 0.26 -7.01 6.13
CA HIS A 119 0.61 -7.69 7.39
C HIS A 119 0.64 -9.23 7.29
N ARG A 120 0.12 -9.81 6.20
CA ARG A 120 0.07 -11.26 5.99
C ARG A 120 1.24 -11.81 5.19
N LEU A 121 2.10 -10.97 4.60
CA LEU A 121 3.24 -11.46 3.82
C LEU A 121 4.39 -11.94 4.73
N PRO A 122 5.04 -13.08 4.41
CA PRO A 122 6.20 -13.56 5.15
C PRO A 122 7.37 -12.60 5.03
N ASN A 123 8.05 -12.30 6.14
CA ASN A 123 9.13 -11.30 6.30
C ASN A 123 10.39 -11.48 5.40
N GLY A 124 10.40 -12.41 4.43
CA GLY A 124 11.59 -12.80 3.66
C GLY A 124 11.84 -12.01 2.37
N GLN A 125 10.84 -11.35 1.77
CA GLN A 125 10.95 -10.65 0.47
C GLN A 125 10.51 -9.17 0.51
N LEU A 126 10.69 -8.53 1.68
CA LEU A 126 10.18 -7.20 2.01
C LEU A 126 10.49 -6.08 1.01
N THR A 127 11.61 -6.11 0.29
CA THR A 127 12.02 -4.94 -0.53
C THR A 127 11.22 -4.76 -1.81
N LYS A 128 11.00 -5.82 -2.61
CA LYS A 128 10.24 -5.72 -3.87
C LYS A 128 8.74 -5.59 -3.61
N GLU A 129 8.24 -6.31 -2.61
CA GLU A 129 6.83 -6.32 -2.24
C GLU A 129 6.41 -5.01 -1.57
N ALA A 130 7.23 -4.43 -0.69
CA ALA A 130 6.92 -3.14 -0.06
C ALA A 130 6.90 -1.99 -1.07
N VAL A 131 7.81 -1.98 -2.05
CA VAL A 131 7.77 -1.01 -3.15
C VAL A 131 6.46 -1.15 -3.93
N SER A 132 6.11 -2.38 -4.34
CA SER A 132 4.87 -2.62 -5.08
C SER A 132 3.62 -2.18 -4.30
N LEU A 133 3.54 -2.55 -3.01
CA LEU A 133 2.43 -2.18 -2.13
C LEU A 133 2.36 -0.67 -1.91
N GLY A 134 3.47 -0.03 -1.55
CA GLY A 134 3.53 1.42 -1.32
C GLY A 134 3.15 2.22 -2.57
N THR A 135 3.72 1.86 -3.72
CA THR A 135 3.39 2.49 -5.01
C THR A 135 1.92 2.27 -5.38
N SER A 136 1.38 1.06 -5.19
CA SER A 136 -0.03 0.77 -5.49
C SER A 136 -1.01 1.62 -4.65
N ARG A 137 -0.68 1.90 -3.38
CA ARG A 137 -1.50 2.76 -2.50
C ARG A 137 -1.53 4.20 -2.98
N VAL A 138 -0.40 4.74 -3.41
CA VAL A 138 -0.32 6.10 -3.97
C VAL A 138 -1.17 6.22 -5.23
N PHE A 139 -1.05 5.26 -6.15
CA PHE A 139 -1.86 5.24 -7.37
C PHE A 139 -3.36 5.12 -7.06
N MET A 140 -3.74 4.21 -6.17
CA MET A 140 -5.14 4.07 -5.77
C MET A 140 -5.69 5.34 -5.11
N ALA A 141 -4.95 5.96 -4.19
CA ALA A 141 -5.35 7.21 -3.56
C ALA A 141 -5.64 8.28 -4.62
N PHE A 142 -4.73 8.43 -5.58
CA PHE A 142 -4.88 9.37 -6.69
C PHE A 142 -6.10 9.05 -7.56
N THR A 143 -6.28 7.80 -7.97
CA THR A 143 -7.43 7.35 -8.77
C THR A 143 -8.76 7.58 -8.03
N PHE A 144 -8.83 7.27 -6.74
CA PHE A 144 -10.03 7.49 -5.93
C PHE A 144 -10.36 8.97 -5.79
N VAL A 145 -9.38 9.83 -5.54
CA VAL A 145 -9.57 11.28 -5.48
C VAL A 145 -10.09 11.81 -6.81
N LEU A 146 -9.48 11.43 -7.94
CA LEU A 146 -9.92 11.85 -9.26
C LEU A 146 -11.33 11.35 -9.60
N ALA A 147 -11.59 10.07 -9.38
CA ALA A 147 -12.91 9.48 -9.62
C ALA A 147 -13.99 10.18 -8.78
N HIS A 148 -13.68 10.51 -7.52
CA HIS A 148 -14.57 11.22 -6.62
C HIS A 148 -14.83 12.67 -7.06
N MET A 149 -13.78 13.39 -7.47
CA MET A 149 -13.92 14.74 -8.02
C MET A 149 -14.80 14.75 -9.27
N VAL A 150 -14.56 13.82 -10.20
CA VAL A 150 -15.33 13.69 -11.45
C VAL A 150 -16.79 13.35 -11.13
N HIS A 151 -17.02 12.35 -10.29
CA HIS A 151 -18.37 11.94 -9.88
C HIS A 151 -19.14 13.13 -9.27
N LEU A 152 -18.52 13.85 -8.35
CA LEU A 152 -19.14 14.99 -7.67
C LEU A 152 -19.40 16.15 -8.63
N ALA A 153 -18.50 16.42 -9.58
CA ALA A 153 -18.69 17.43 -10.60
C ALA A 153 -19.92 17.11 -11.48
N PHE A 154 -20.10 15.85 -11.88
CA PHE A 154 -21.29 15.41 -12.62
C PHE A 154 -22.55 15.53 -11.77
N ALA A 155 -22.52 15.08 -10.51
CA ALA A 155 -23.66 15.16 -9.60
C ALA A 155 -24.11 16.61 -9.36
N LEU A 156 -23.17 17.53 -9.09
CA LEU A 156 -23.45 18.95 -8.90
C LEU A 156 -23.95 19.62 -10.18
N LYS A 157 -23.35 19.30 -11.34
CA LYS A 157 -23.81 19.82 -12.64
C LYS A 157 -25.25 19.40 -12.93
N TRP A 158 -25.59 18.14 -12.64
CA TRP A 158 -26.94 17.63 -12.80
C TRP A 158 -27.92 18.32 -11.85
N LEU A 159 -27.60 18.42 -10.56
CA LEU A 159 -28.46 19.08 -9.56
C LEU A 159 -28.71 20.57 -9.89
N ASN A 160 -27.69 21.28 -10.38
CA ASN A 160 -27.83 22.67 -10.82
C ASN A 160 -28.66 22.83 -12.11
N LYS A 161 -28.75 21.79 -12.93
CA LYS A 161 -29.64 21.78 -14.11
C LYS A 161 -31.08 21.57 -13.69
N ASP A 162 -31.32 20.67 -12.73
CA ASP A 162 -32.65 20.38 -12.20
C ASP A 162 -33.26 21.58 -11.49
N LYS A 163 -32.48 22.32 -10.69
CA LYS A 163 -32.93 23.58 -10.03
C LYS A 163 -33.41 24.67 -11.01
N ARG A 164 -33.06 24.58 -12.29
CA ARG A 164 -33.45 25.55 -13.33
C ARG A 164 -34.68 25.14 -14.13
N ARG A 165 -35.20 23.93 -13.92
CA ARG A 165 -36.47 23.48 -14.47
C ARG A 165 -37.57 23.74 -13.46
#